data_AF-A0A2H1E7U5-F1
#
_entry.id   AF-A0A2H1E7U5-F1
#
_cell.length_a   1.000
_cell.length_b   1.000
_cell.length_c   1.000
_cell.angle_alpha   90.00
_cell.angle_beta   90.00
_cell.angle_gamma   90.00
#
_symmetry.space_group_name_H-M   'P 1'
#
loop_
_entity.id
_entity.type
_entity.pdbx_description
1 polymer ?
#
loop_
_entity_poly.entity_id
_entity_poly.type
_entity_poly.pdbx_seq_one_letter_code
_entity_poly.pdbx_strand_id
1 'polypeptide(L)'
;MGVTNKEIDLMIEFILGDITEQEFLKNYPINLQEDKTYLLNLVKEKIKKKDANNLSIVLDTIALLNMYKDYDRQLFYKKIIKEEWHEMHRDLINLLDKIEENEEYFIEPLSRVYSYYKGGIENLMNPIWNTCLWSLYKIRTKRAMHVIEAHCNSKYEYIKKTSNKIMEESIEVSVG
;
A
#
# COMPACT_ATOMS: atom_id res chain seq x y z
N MET A 1 16.38 -18.01 -7.56
CA MET A 1 16.14 -18.88 -6.39
C MET A 1 14.71 -18.59 -5.93
N GLY A 2 13.89 -19.61 -5.73
CA GLY A 2 12.52 -19.43 -5.26
C GLY A 2 12.46 -19.67 -3.76
N VAL A 3 11.52 -19.02 -3.07
CA VAL A 3 11.29 -19.24 -1.64
C VAL A 3 10.97 -20.71 -1.37
N THR A 4 11.65 -21.31 -0.40
CA THR A 4 11.33 -22.63 0.13
C THR A 4 10.15 -22.55 1.11
N ASN A 5 9.37 -23.63 1.26
CA ASN A 5 8.26 -23.63 2.23
C ASN A 5 8.74 -23.25 3.65
N LYS A 6 9.95 -23.69 4.03
CA LYS A 6 10.55 -23.36 5.33
C LYS A 6 10.78 -21.86 5.55
N GLU A 7 11.13 -21.12 4.50
CA GLU A 7 11.31 -19.67 4.59
C GLU A 7 9.97 -18.96 4.78
N ILE A 8 8.91 -19.43 4.10
CA ILE A 8 7.56 -18.91 4.29
C ILE A 8 7.06 -19.22 5.71
N ASP A 9 7.26 -20.44 6.20
CA ASP A 9 6.85 -20.83 7.56
C ASP A 9 7.52 -19.95 8.61
N LEU A 10 8.83 -19.69 8.50
CA LEU A 10 9.56 -18.78 9.38
C LEU A 10 9.04 -17.34 9.32
N MET A 11 8.68 -16.85 8.12
CA MET A 11 8.06 -15.53 7.98
C MET A 11 6.70 -15.48 8.68
N ILE A 12 5.88 -16.53 8.54
CA ILE A 12 4.57 -16.61 9.19
C ILE A 12 4.73 -16.62 10.71
N GLU A 13 5.61 -17.46 11.27
CA GLU A 13 5.90 -17.51 12.71
C GLU A 13 6.34 -16.13 13.23
N PHE A 14 7.16 -15.42 12.46
CA PHE A 14 7.58 -14.06 12.81
C PHE A 14 6.42 -13.05 12.75
N ILE A 15 5.59 -13.08 11.70
CA ILE A 15 4.43 -12.19 11.55
C ILE A 15 3.40 -12.41 12.66
N LEU A 16 3.16 -13.66 13.05
CA LEU A 16 2.24 -14.02 14.11
C LEU A 16 2.80 -13.71 15.51
N GLY A 17 4.10 -13.40 15.62
CA GLY A 17 4.78 -13.11 16.87
C GLY A 17 5.15 -14.36 17.67
N ASP A 18 5.14 -15.54 17.04
CA ASP A 18 5.56 -16.80 17.64
C ASP A 18 7.08 -16.83 17.88
N ILE A 19 7.83 -16.09 17.06
CA ILE A 19 9.26 -15.86 17.22
C ILE A 19 9.59 -14.37 17.21
N THR A 20 10.65 -13.99 17.92
CA THR A 20 11.17 -12.62 17.93
C THR A 20 11.92 -12.28 16.64
N GLU A 21 12.12 -10.98 16.38
CA GLU A 21 12.97 -10.52 15.25
C GLU A 21 14.38 -11.13 15.32
N GLN A 22 14.97 -11.22 16.50
CA GLN A 22 16.30 -11.79 16.68
C GLN A 22 16.34 -13.28 16.34
N GLU A 23 15.33 -14.05 16.74
CA GLU A 23 15.20 -15.47 16.42
C GLU A 23 14.96 -15.67 14.92
N PHE A 24 14.08 -14.85 14.34
CA PHE A 24 13.83 -14.85 12.89
C PHE A 24 15.12 -14.60 12.12
N LEU A 25 15.83 -13.50 12.38
CA LEU A 25 17.07 -13.14 11.67
C LEU A 25 18.17 -14.19 11.85
N LYS A 26 18.23 -14.87 13.00
CA LYS A 26 19.21 -15.93 13.26
C LYS A 26 18.88 -17.23 12.52
N ASN A 27 17.60 -17.57 12.41
CA ASN A 27 17.13 -18.84 11.84
C ASN A 27 16.84 -18.73 10.33
N TYR A 28 16.69 -17.52 9.80
CA TYR A 28 16.46 -17.31 8.39
C TYR A 28 17.67 -17.80 7.56
N PRO A 29 17.48 -18.55 6.45
CA PRO A 29 18.58 -19.19 5.73
C PRO A 29 19.63 -18.24 5.13
N ILE A 30 19.31 -16.96 5.04
CA ILE A 30 20.14 -15.91 4.47
C ILE A 30 20.24 -14.78 5.47
N ASN A 31 21.44 -14.20 5.61
CA ASN A 31 21.62 -13.00 6.40
C ASN A 31 20.97 -11.80 5.72
N LEU A 32 19.72 -11.51 6.08
CA LEU A 32 18.92 -10.42 5.53
C LEU A 32 19.51 -9.03 5.85
N GLN A 33 20.39 -8.92 6.85
CA GLN A 33 21.09 -7.67 7.16
C GLN A 33 22.22 -7.39 6.15
N GLU A 34 22.83 -8.44 5.60
CA GLU A 34 23.89 -8.35 4.60
C GLU A 34 23.32 -8.32 3.17
N ASP A 35 22.43 -9.25 2.83
CA ASP A 35 21.72 -9.24 1.55
C ASP A 35 20.37 -8.54 1.67
N LYS A 36 20.45 -7.21 1.72
CA LYS A 36 19.27 -6.34 1.73
C LYS A 36 18.37 -6.56 0.52
N THR A 37 18.86 -7.10 -0.60
CA THR A 37 18.08 -7.26 -1.84
C THR A 37 17.28 -8.55 -1.92
N TYR A 38 17.50 -9.49 -0.99
CA TYR A 38 16.89 -10.81 -1.07
C TYR A 38 15.36 -10.76 -1.07
N LEU A 39 14.76 -10.13 -0.05
CA LEU A 39 13.30 -9.99 0.06
C LEU A 39 12.70 -9.25 -1.16
N LEU A 40 13.44 -8.29 -1.72
CA LEU A 40 13.02 -7.58 -2.93
C LEU A 40 12.90 -8.51 -4.14
N ASN A 41 13.89 -9.39 -4.30
CA ASN A 41 13.88 -10.37 -5.39
C ASN A 41 12.74 -11.38 -5.21
N LEU A 42 12.40 -11.72 -3.97
CA LEU A 42 11.21 -12.52 -3.67
C LEU A 42 9.92 -11.78 -4.09
N VAL A 43 9.77 -10.51 -3.72
CA VAL A 43 8.62 -9.69 -4.17
C VAL A 43 8.50 -9.70 -5.70
N LYS A 44 9.60 -9.45 -6.43
CA LYS A 44 9.61 -9.50 -7.91
C LYS A 44 9.17 -10.86 -8.43
N GLU A 45 9.64 -11.93 -7.81
CA GLU A 45 9.29 -13.31 -8.19
C GLU A 45 7.80 -13.60 -7.96
N LYS A 46 7.27 -13.22 -6.80
CA LYS A 46 5.85 -13.43 -6.45
C LYS A 46 4.91 -12.66 -7.37
N ILE A 47 5.27 -11.42 -7.72
CA ILE A 47 4.55 -10.64 -8.74
C ILE A 47 4.56 -11.35 -10.09
N LYS A 48 5.74 -11.80 -10.55
CA LYS A 48 5.88 -12.51 -11.82
C LYS A 48 5.01 -13.79 -11.86
N LYS A 49 4.87 -14.48 -10.72
CA LYS A 49 4.07 -15.70 -10.57
C LYS A 49 2.60 -15.45 -10.23
N LYS A 50 2.19 -14.20 -9.95
CA LYS A 50 0.87 -13.85 -9.40
C LYS A 50 0.51 -14.65 -8.14
N ASP A 51 1.49 -14.86 -7.27
CA ASP A 51 1.38 -15.61 -6.02
C ASP A 51 0.97 -14.66 -4.88
N ALA A 52 -0.34 -14.38 -4.76
CA ALA A 52 -0.88 -13.38 -3.84
C ALA A 52 -0.60 -13.71 -2.36
N ASN A 53 -0.77 -14.98 -1.97
CA ASN A 53 -0.59 -15.40 -0.58
C ASN A 53 0.85 -15.17 -0.12
N ASN A 54 1.83 -15.65 -0.90
CA ASN A 54 3.23 -15.47 -0.52
C ASN A 54 3.71 -14.03 -0.74
N LEU A 55 3.11 -13.27 -1.67
CA LEU A 55 3.40 -11.84 -1.77
C LEU A 55 3.04 -11.12 -0.47
N SER A 56 1.87 -11.41 0.12
CA SER A 56 1.46 -10.79 1.39
C SER A 56 2.46 -11.07 2.50
N ILE A 57 2.82 -12.34 2.68
CA ILE A 57 3.76 -12.79 3.70
C ILE A 57 5.11 -12.07 3.58
N VAL A 58 5.63 -11.94 2.36
CA VAL A 58 6.91 -11.24 2.13
C VAL A 58 6.79 -9.75 2.43
N LEU A 59 5.69 -9.10 2.04
CA LEU A 59 5.48 -7.67 2.29
C LEU A 59 5.29 -7.36 3.79
N ASP A 60 4.56 -8.19 4.52
CA ASP A 60 4.36 -8.06 5.97
C ASP A 60 5.69 -8.24 6.72
N THR A 61 6.50 -9.22 6.30
CA THR A 61 7.85 -9.42 6.81
C THR A 61 8.73 -8.18 6.62
N ILE A 62 8.75 -7.61 5.41
CA ILE A 62 9.51 -6.38 5.11
C ILE A 62 9.06 -5.21 6.00
N ALA A 63 7.74 -5.10 6.24
CA ALA A 63 7.17 -4.05 7.07
C ALA A 63 7.62 -4.18 8.53
N LEU A 64 7.55 -5.38 9.11
CA LEU A 64 7.95 -5.66 10.49
C LEU A 64 9.45 -5.45 10.71
N LEU A 65 10.29 -5.85 9.76
CA LEU A 65 11.75 -5.62 9.82
C LEU A 65 12.14 -4.16 9.56
N ASN A 66 11.17 -3.28 9.31
CA ASN A 66 11.42 -1.86 9.02
C ASN A 66 12.36 -1.65 7.80
N MET A 67 12.45 -2.64 6.90
CA MET A 67 13.37 -2.64 5.74
C MET A 67 12.83 -1.83 4.56
N TYR A 68 11.66 -1.22 4.70
CA TYR A 68 11.01 -0.42 3.66
C TYR A 68 11.88 0.75 3.14
N LYS A 69 12.91 1.21 3.86
CA LYS A 69 13.82 2.31 3.45
C LYS A 69 14.87 1.93 2.41
N ASP A 70 15.20 0.65 2.29
CA ASP A 70 16.31 0.20 1.43
C ASP A 70 15.88 -0.12 -0.01
N TYR A 71 14.60 0.06 -0.35
CA TYR A 71 14.02 -0.40 -1.60
C TYR A 71 13.55 0.74 -2.50
N ASP A 72 13.76 0.57 -3.81
CA ASP A 72 13.15 1.41 -4.85
C ASP A 72 11.64 1.11 -4.94
N ARG A 73 10.90 1.70 -3.99
CA ARG A 73 9.45 1.55 -3.75
C ARG A 73 8.62 1.85 -5.00
N GLN A 74 9.10 2.79 -5.83
CA GLN A 74 8.38 3.29 -6.98
C GLN A 74 8.09 2.19 -7.99
N LEU A 75 9.01 1.22 -8.14
CA LEU A 75 8.87 0.17 -9.14
C LEU A 75 7.80 -0.86 -8.77
N PHE A 76 7.61 -1.13 -7.48
CA PHE A 76 6.71 -2.18 -6.99
C PHE A 76 5.28 -1.68 -6.90
N TYR A 77 5.06 -0.61 -6.15
CA TYR A 77 3.71 -0.12 -5.94
C TYR A 77 3.06 0.35 -7.24
N LYS A 78 3.82 0.98 -8.16
CA LYS A 78 3.30 1.38 -9.48
C LYS A 78 2.75 0.21 -10.29
N LYS A 79 3.39 -0.97 -10.21
CA LYS A 79 2.98 -2.16 -10.95
C LYS A 79 1.81 -2.83 -10.27
N ILE A 80 1.98 -3.13 -8.98
CA ILE A 80 1.08 -3.98 -8.22
C ILE A 80 -0.28 -3.29 -8.03
N ILE A 81 -0.31 -1.98 -7.72
CA ILE A 81 -1.59 -1.26 -7.50
C ILE A 81 -2.51 -1.20 -8.71
N LYS A 82 -1.98 -1.53 -9.90
CA LYS A 82 -2.74 -1.56 -11.13
C LYS A 82 -3.30 -2.95 -11.45
N GLU A 83 -2.93 -3.97 -10.71
CA GLU A 83 -3.19 -5.38 -11.01
C GLU A 83 -4.21 -5.97 -10.02
N GLU A 84 -5.22 -6.69 -10.51
CA GLU A 84 -6.32 -7.18 -9.66
C GLU A 84 -6.16 -8.63 -9.19
N TRP A 85 -5.03 -9.29 -9.50
CA TRP A 85 -4.81 -10.69 -9.10
C TRP A 85 -4.51 -10.85 -7.60
N HIS A 86 -4.32 -9.74 -6.88
CA HIS A 86 -4.22 -9.70 -5.43
C HIS A 86 -5.28 -8.76 -4.84
N GLU A 87 -5.67 -9.02 -3.59
CA GLU A 87 -6.68 -8.21 -2.89
C GLU A 87 -6.06 -7.18 -1.92
N MET A 88 -4.75 -6.96 -2.02
CA MET A 88 -3.96 -6.16 -1.06
C MET A 88 -4.00 -4.62 -1.27
N HIS A 89 -4.86 -4.08 -2.13
CA HIS A 89 -4.78 -2.66 -2.52
C HIS A 89 -4.89 -1.69 -1.33
N ARG A 90 -5.67 -2.05 -0.31
CA ARG A 90 -5.77 -1.27 0.93
C ARG A 90 -4.44 -1.19 1.67
N ASP A 91 -3.78 -2.32 1.86
CA ASP A 91 -2.52 -2.38 2.62
C ASP A 91 -1.38 -1.70 1.86
N LEU A 92 -1.34 -1.87 0.53
CA LEU A 92 -0.40 -1.16 -0.33
C LEU A 92 -0.58 0.36 -0.26
N ILE A 93 -1.82 0.85 -0.28
CA ILE A 93 -2.12 2.29 -0.16
C ILE A 93 -1.76 2.85 1.22
N ASN A 94 -2.08 2.13 2.29
CA ASN A 94 -1.71 2.53 3.64
C ASN A 94 -0.20 2.57 3.84
N LEU A 95 0.53 1.67 3.19
CA LEU A 95 1.98 1.66 3.21
C LEU A 95 2.55 2.85 2.43
N LEU A 96 1.99 3.15 1.25
CA LEU A 96 2.34 4.33 0.44
C LEU A 96 2.13 5.64 1.20
N ASP A 97 0.99 5.82 1.89
CA ASP A 97 0.69 7.03 2.67
C ASP A 97 1.76 7.36 3.74
N LYS A 98 2.40 6.32 4.29
CA LYS A 98 3.47 6.48 5.28
C LYS A 98 4.80 6.91 4.68
N ILE A 99 5.02 6.67 3.38
CA ILE A 99 6.38 6.60 2.83
C ILE A 99 6.57 7.31 1.49
N GLU A 100 5.52 7.84 0.87
CA GLU A 100 5.52 8.40 -0.48
C GLU A 100 4.83 9.78 -0.52
N GLU A 101 5.41 10.70 -1.28
CA GLU A 101 4.92 12.09 -1.45
C GLU A 101 4.43 12.35 -2.88
N ASN A 102 4.58 11.38 -3.78
CA ASN A 102 4.12 11.48 -5.16
C ASN A 102 2.59 11.25 -5.26
N GLU A 103 1.89 12.30 -5.67
CA GLU A 103 0.43 12.33 -5.87
C GLU A 103 -0.11 11.25 -6.82
N GLU A 104 0.65 10.81 -7.82
CA GLU A 104 0.17 9.89 -8.86
C GLU A 104 -0.33 8.56 -8.26
N TYR A 105 0.31 8.11 -7.18
CA TYR A 105 -0.04 6.88 -6.49
C TYR A 105 -1.38 6.93 -5.77
N PHE A 106 -1.86 8.15 -5.46
CA PHE A 106 -3.12 8.37 -4.79
C PHE A 106 -4.22 8.82 -5.75
N ILE A 107 -3.88 9.38 -6.91
CA ILE A 107 -4.84 9.72 -7.98
C ILE A 107 -5.35 8.45 -8.67
N GLU A 108 -4.47 7.53 -9.06
CA GLU A 108 -4.86 6.33 -9.83
C GLU A 108 -5.95 5.49 -9.11
N PRO A 109 -5.84 5.16 -7.81
CA PRO A 109 -6.86 4.37 -7.10
C PRO A 109 -8.22 5.05 -6.98
N LEU A 110 -8.28 6.39 -6.96
CA LEU A 110 -9.54 7.14 -6.90
C LEU A 110 -10.39 6.94 -8.16
N SER A 111 -9.74 6.67 -9.30
CA SER A 111 -10.40 6.39 -10.57
C SER A 111 -10.86 4.93 -10.74
N ARG A 112 -10.57 4.06 -9.77
CA ARG A 112 -10.73 2.60 -9.88
C ARG A 112 -11.79 2.05 -8.93
N VAL A 113 -12.43 0.97 -9.37
CA VAL A 113 -13.24 0.07 -8.54
C VAL A 113 -12.72 -1.33 -8.80
N TYR A 114 -12.05 -1.93 -7.81
CA TYR A 114 -11.48 -3.26 -7.98
C TYR A 114 -12.57 -4.32 -8.07
N SER A 115 -12.42 -5.26 -9.01
CA SER A 115 -13.48 -6.23 -9.35
C SER A 115 -13.91 -7.14 -8.21
N TYR A 116 -13.04 -7.41 -7.24
CA TYR A 116 -13.32 -8.26 -6.08
C TYR A 116 -14.15 -7.57 -4.98
N TYR A 117 -14.45 -6.28 -5.11
CA TYR A 117 -15.37 -5.54 -4.22
C TYR A 117 -16.81 -5.43 -4.76
N LYS A 118 -17.19 -6.22 -5.76
CA LYS A 118 -18.53 -6.16 -6.38
C LYS A 118 -19.64 -6.60 -5.40
N GLY A 119 -20.70 -5.80 -5.34
CA GLY A 119 -21.92 -6.07 -4.55
C GLY A 119 -22.08 -5.24 -3.27
N GLY A 120 -21.01 -4.60 -2.80
CA GLY A 120 -20.98 -3.70 -1.62
C GLY A 120 -19.94 -2.58 -1.78
N ILE A 121 -19.83 -2.08 -3.02
CA ILE A 121 -18.69 -1.32 -3.57
C ILE A 121 -18.24 -0.16 -2.67
N GLU A 122 -19.18 0.64 -2.17
CA GLU A 122 -18.85 1.86 -1.45
C GLU A 122 -18.16 1.53 -0.11
N ASN A 123 -18.79 0.73 0.75
CA ASN A 123 -18.23 0.43 2.08
C ASN A 123 -16.85 -0.24 2.04
N LEU A 124 -16.58 -1.06 1.03
CA LEU A 124 -15.30 -1.78 0.91
C LEU A 124 -14.20 -0.91 0.27
N MET A 125 -14.56 -0.01 -0.64
CA MET A 125 -13.61 0.93 -1.25
C MET A 125 -13.33 2.15 -0.38
N ASN A 126 -14.25 2.51 0.52
CA ASN A 126 -14.16 3.70 1.38
C ASN A 126 -12.79 3.85 2.07
N PRO A 127 -12.20 2.81 2.69
CA PRO A 127 -10.87 2.94 3.31
C PRO A 127 -9.78 3.33 2.31
N ILE A 128 -9.81 2.77 1.09
CA ILE A 128 -8.83 3.08 0.04
C ILE A 128 -8.99 4.52 -0.41
N TRP A 129 -10.21 4.93 -0.78
CA TRP A 129 -10.49 6.27 -1.25
C TRP A 129 -10.23 7.33 -0.18
N ASN A 130 -10.57 7.04 1.07
CA ASN A 130 -10.29 7.93 2.20
C ASN A 130 -8.80 8.20 2.32
N THR A 131 -7.98 7.15 2.39
CA THR A 131 -6.52 7.31 2.48
C THR A 131 -6.01 8.14 1.31
N CYS A 132 -6.40 7.82 0.07
CA CYS A 132 -5.97 8.57 -1.11
C CYS A 132 -6.32 10.07 -1.05
N LEU A 133 -7.56 10.44 -0.69
CA LEU A 133 -7.97 11.84 -0.60
C LEU A 133 -7.16 12.62 0.46
N TRP A 134 -6.96 12.02 1.64
CA TRP A 134 -6.18 12.64 2.70
C TRP A 134 -4.68 12.72 2.38
N SER A 135 -4.10 11.71 1.72
CA SER A 135 -2.72 11.75 1.25
C SER A 135 -2.54 12.87 0.22
N LEU A 136 -3.47 13.04 -0.73
CA LEU A 136 -3.45 14.15 -1.68
C LEU A 136 -3.54 15.51 -0.97
N TYR A 137 -4.41 15.63 0.05
CA TYR A 137 -4.51 16.86 0.84
C TYR A 137 -3.27 17.13 1.69
N LYS A 138 -2.51 16.11 2.09
CA LYS A 138 -1.22 16.29 2.75
C LYS A 138 -0.15 16.79 1.77
N ILE A 139 -0.17 16.29 0.53
CA ILE A 139 0.78 16.67 -0.54
C ILE A 139 0.55 18.12 -1.03
N ARG A 140 -0.70 18.58 -1.11
CA ARG A 140 -1.10 19.99 -1.41
C ARG A 140 -0.57 20.61 -2.70
N THR A 141 -0.19 19.83 -3.70
CA THR A 141 0.10 20.38 -5.02
C THR A 141 -1.17 20.93 -5.66
N LYS A 142 -1.03 21.85 -6.63
CA LYS A 142 -2.17 22.36 -7.41
C LYS A 142 -2.96 21.23 -8.08
N ARG A 143 -2.28 20.20 -8.57
CA ARG A 143 -2.89 19.04 -9.23
C ARG A 143 -3.64 18.18 -8.22
N ALA A 144 -3.06 17.87 -7.06
CA ALA A 144 -3.74 17.14 -5.99
C ALA A 144 -5.03 17.84 -5.55
N MET A 145 -4.97 19.16 -5.31
CA MET A 145 -6.15 19.93 -4.90
C MET A 145 -7.24 19.96 -5.99
N HIS A 146 -6.86 20.10 -7.26
CA HIS A 146 -7.81 20.03 -8.37
C HIS A 146 -8.52 18.66 -8.45
N VAL A 147 -7.78 17.57 -8.22
CA VAL A 147 -8.37 16.22 -8.19
C VAL A 147 -9.38 16.09 -7.04
N ILE A 148 -9.05 16.59 -5.85
CA ILE A 148 -9.95 16.59 -4.68
C ILE A 148 -11.21 17.39 -4.99
N GLU A 149 -11.08 18.59 -5.56
CA GLU A 149 -12.20 19.46 -5.95
C GLU A 149 -13.12 18.78 -6.97
N ALA A 150 -12.56 18.11 -7.99
CA ALA A 150 -13.35 17.35 -8.96
C ALA A 150 -14.21 16.26 -8.29
N HIS A 151 -13.76 15.72 -7.15
CA HIS A 151 -14.44 14.67 -6.41
C HIS A 151 -15.55 15.19 -5.46
N CYS A 152 -15.67 16.51 -5.26
CA CYS A 152 -16.82 17.14 -4.59
C CYS A 152 -18.16 16.90 -5.31
N ASN A 153 -18.10 16.49 -6.59
CA ASN A 153 -19.27 16.10 -7.40
C ASN A 153 -19.29 14.60 -7.73
N SER A 154 -18.59 13.77 -6.95
CA SER A 154 -18.55 12.32 -7.16
C SER A 154 -19.94 11.68 -7.07
N LYS A 155 -20.16 10.63 -7.88
CA LYS A 155 -21.34 9.77 -7.80
C LYS A 155 -21.35 8.86 -6.56
N TYR A 156 -20.20 8.73 -5.90
CA TYR A 156 -20.06 7.99 -4.64
C TYR A 156 -20.19 8.97 -3.49
N GLU A 157 -21.21 8.78 -2.65
CA GLU A 157 -21.59 9.71 -1.59
C GLU A 157 -20.46 9.86 -0.55
N TYR A 158 -19.74 8.79 -0.23
CA TYR A 158 -18.61 8.84 0.69
C TYR A 158 -17.46 9.70 0.16
N ILE A 159 -17.09 9.51 -1.12
CA ILE A 159 -16.04 10.31 -1.77
C ILE A 159 -16.45 11.77 -1.76
N LYS A 160 -17.69 12.06 -2.18
CA LYS A 160 -18.26 13.40 -2.23
C LYS A 160 -18.17 14.09 -0.86
N LYS A 161 -18.64 13.43 0.20
CA LYS A 161 -18.59 13.97 1.57
C LYS A 161 -17.15 14.23 2.03
N THR A 162 -16.24 13.28 1.80
CA THR A 162 -14.84 13.41 2.22
C THR A 162 -14.14 14.55 1.48
N SER A 163 -14.34 14.66 0.17
CA SER A 163 -13.78 15.76 -0.63
C SER A 163 -14.30 17.13 -0.19
N ASN A 164 -15.61 17.27 0.03
CA ASN A 164 -16.17 18.54 0.52
C ASN A 164 -15.58 18.96 1.86
N LYS A 165 -15.49 18.02 2.82
CA LYS A 165 -14.85 18.26 4.11
C LYS A 165 -13.40 18.75 3.95
N ILE A 166 -12.61 18.12 3.09
CA ILE A 166 -11.22 18.53 2.84
C ILE A 166 -11.15 19.94 2.25
N MET A 167 -12.05 20.27 1.31
CA MET A 167 -12.09 21.60 0.70
C MET A 167 -12.46 22.68 1.73
N GLU A 168 -13.40 22.41 2.63
CA GLU A 168 -13.74 23.30 3.76
C GLU A 168 -12.52 23.56 4.66
N GLU A 169 -11.80 22.50 5.08
CA GLU A 169 -10.58 22.62 5.89
C GLU A 169 -9.46 23.40 5.17
N SER A 170 -9.36 23.29 3.84
CA SER A 170 -8.34 24.01 3.08
C SER A 170 -8.55 25.53 3.06
N ILE A 171 -9.81 25.96 3.11
CA ILE A 171 -10.19 27.38 3.16
C ILE A 171 -9.82 27.96 4.53
N GLU A 172 -10.12 27.24 5.62
CA GLU A 172 -9.79 27.69 6.98
C GLU A 172 -8.29 27.89 7.18
N VAL A 173 -7.45 27.00 6.65
CA VAL A 173 -5.97 27.11 6.72
C VAL A 173 -5.43 28.26 5.86
N SER A 174 -6.17 28.75 4.87
CA SER A 174 -5.73 29.86 4.01
C SER A 174 -6.04 31.24 4.59
N VAL A 175 -6.88 31.31 5.62
CA VAL A 175 -7.39 32.56 6.23
C VAL A 175 -6.76 32.84 7.60
N GLY A 176 -6.07 31.86 8.21
CA GLY A 176 -5.31 32.00 9.46
C GLY A 176 -3.82 32.20 9.24
#